data_AF-A0A934VPX2-F1
#
_entry.id   AF-A0A934VPX2-F1
#
_cell.length_a   1.000
_cell.length_b   1.000
_cell.length_c   1.000
_cell.angle_alpha   90.00
_cell.angle_beta   90.00
_cell.angle_gamma   90.00
#
_symmetry.space_group_name_H-M   'P 1'
#
loop_
_entity.id
_entity.type
_entity.pdbx_description
1 polymer ?
#
loop_
_entity_poly.entity_id
_entity_poly.type
_entity_poly.pdbx_seq_one_letter_code
_entity_poly.pdbx_strand_id
1 'polypeptide(L)'
;MSRNDMFPCRLGRLILSALALLLISQFIPQRAMAGDVVRDFLNLKFGMFIHYNMGTYHAEQWAKPGHDPKSFAPTDLNCSQWASAAKSAKMSYAVFTTKHHDGFCLWDTEVTDYDIASSSYSGDIVQEYADAFRKEGIEVGLYFSVWDRQHKIEHGAITPEKVEFTKRQLTELLTNYGEIVCIVIDGWGSRWGRGPNFEEFPFEILADHIHSIQPDCLVINHSCRADLAYTDVVHYEATHGQHIPYDNTFPSQQGPTLQPSWFWEKHFVDLELKSVESVLQELKFSNAHLSNYLLNAAPNDKGLMDDNIVRRLAEIGEVVTFTPPLRALPELQPTNKNVTATVSSRSEYAGTDPANVLDSNLFTGWKASAEDEAAWIELDFSKPECFNFLSMHGGYKKAIQRYVVEALVDGEWKELFSAGPITFHEKHHFEEVTAQKYRLRVLEKEGVPEIVEMTFVRYE
;
A
#
# COMPACT_ATOMS: atom_id res chain seq x y z
N MET A 1 -36.01 68.75 -0.65
CA MET A 1 -37.49 68.72 -0.63
C MET A 1 -37.97 67.98 -1.86
N SER A 2 -38.94 67.07 -1.65
CA SER A 2 -39.83 66.34 -2.56
C SER A 2 -39.28 65.42 -3.68
N ARG A 3 -39.83 64.20 -3.59
CA ARG A 3 -39.82 63.03 -4.49
C ARG A 3 -40.61 63.24 -5.80
N ASN A 4 -40.63 62.15 -6.59
CA ASN A 4 -41.62 61.70 -7.59
C ASN A 4 -41.18 61.96 -9.05
N ASP A 5 -41.46 61.11 -10.04
CA ASP A 5 -41.93 59.72 -10.13
C ASP A 5 -41.69 59.29 -11.60
N MET A 6 -41.71 57.97 -11.79
CA MET A 6 -41.75 57.15 -13.02
C MET A 6 -42.29 57.74 -14.34
N PHE A 7 -41.75 57.23 -15.46
CA PHE A 7 -42.44 56.91 -16.74
C PHE A 7 -41.56 55.91 -17.58
N PRO A 8 -42.09 55.22 -18.62
CA PRO A 8 -42.03 53.75 -18.69
C PRO A 8 -41.37 53.16 -19.96
N CYS A 9 -41.09 51.85 -19.86
CA CYS A 9 -41.12 50.76 -20.84
C CYS A 9 -41.20 51.08 -22.36
N ARG A 10 -40.21 50.61 -23.14
CA ARG A 10 -40.42 50.04 -24.50
C ARG A 10 -39.34 49.02 -24.88
N LEU A 11 -39.84 47.88 -25.37
CA LEU A 11 -39.20 46.67 -25.91
C LEU A 11 -38.05 46.91 -26.90
N GLY A 12 -37.05 46.02 -26.89
CA GLY A 12 -36.10 45.89 -28.01
C GLY A 12 -35.05 44.77 -27.88
N ARG A 13 -35.47 43.52 -28.17
CA ARG A 13 -34.68 42.37 -28.68
C ARG A 13 -33.43 41.91 -27.89
N LEU A 14 -33.59 40.79 -27.17
CA LEU A 14 -32.50 39.87 -26.83
C LEU A 14 -31.99 39.16 -28.09
N ILE A 15 -30.68 39.22 -28.33
CA ILE A 15 -29.93 38.24 -29.10
C ILE A 15 -29.16 37.41 -28.06
N LEU A 16 -29.64 36.21 -27.76
CA LEU A 16 -28.91 35.22 -26.98
C LEU A 16 -27.90 34.54 -27.91
N SER A 17 -26.64 34.94 -27.79
CA SER A 17 -25.50 34.19 -28.34
C SER A 17 -25.23 33.01 -27.41
N ALA A 18 -25.69 31.82 -27.78
CA ALA A 18 -25.32 30.59 -27.10
C ALA A 18 -23.87 30.23 -27.45
N LEU A 19 -22.92 30.62 -26.60
CA LEU A 19 -21.60 29.97 -26.55
C LEU A 19 -21.76 28.68 -25.74
N ALA A 20 -21.93 27.57 -26.43
CA ALA A 20 -21.68 26.26 -25.86
C ALA A 20 -20.15 26.11 -25.70
N LEU A 21 -19.64 26.38 -24.49
CA LEU A 21 -18.32 25.90 -24.10
C LEU A 21 -18.41 24.38 -23.97
N LEU A 22 -18.00 23.68 -25.02
CA LEU A 22 -17.60 22.28 -24.92
C LEU A 22 -16.33 22.24 -24.07
N LEU A 23 -16.49 21.97 -22.77
CA LEU A 23 -15.44 21.42 -21.94
C LEU A 23 -15.17 19.99 -22.42
N ILE A 24 -14.32 19.86 -23.44
CA ILE A 24 -13.67 18.58 -23.71
C ILE A 24 -12.61 18.45 -22.62
N SER A 25 -12.98 17.78 -21.53
CA SER A 25 -12.01 17.06 -20.71
C SER A 25 -11.29 16.11 -21.67
N GLN A 26 -10.08 16.48 -22.09
CA GLN A 26 -9.17 15.53 -22.70
C GLN A 26 -8.72 14.62 -21.55
N PHE A 27 -9.47 13.53 -21.33
CA PHE A 27 -8.88 12.34 -20.76
C PHE A 27 -7.77 11.93 -21.73
N ILE A 28 -6.54 12.32 -21.41
CA ILE A 28 -5.37 11.66 -21.99
C ILE A 28 -5.40 10.27 -21.36
N PRO A 29 -5.69 9.19 -22.11
CA PRO A 29 -5.59 7.86 -21.55
C PRO A 29 -4.14 7.68 -21.09
N GLN A 30 -3.97 7.36 -19.80
CA GLN A 30 -2.70 6.89 -19.24
C GLN A 30 -2.11 5.89 -20.21
N ARG A 31 -0.82 6.01 -20.53
CA ARG A 31 -0.14 5.00 -21.31
C ARG A 31 -0.11 3.74 -20.46
N ALA A 32 -1.07 2.85 -20.66
CA ALA A 32 -1.08 1.57 -19.98
C ALA A 32 0.26 0.88 -20.25
N MET A 33 0.91 0.43 -19.17
CA MET A 33 2.15 -0.32 -19.28
C MET A 33 1.96 -1.53 -20.20
N ALA A 34 3.02 -1.87 -20.94
CA ALA A 34 2.97 -3.02 -21.82
C ALA A 34 2.65 -4.27 -20.98
N GLY A 35 1.61 -5.02 -21.37
CA GLY A 35 1.14 -6.17 -20.59
C GLY A 35 2.21 -7.24 -20.36
N ASP A 36 3.22 -7.32 -21.23
CA ASP A 36 4.38 -8.19 -21.06
C ASP A 36 5.25 -7.76 -19.87
N VAL A 37 5.51 -6.46 -19.67
CA VAL A 37 6.30 -5.93 -18.53
C VAL A 37 5.60 -6.26 -17.21
N VAL A 38 4.28 -6.00 -17.12
CA VAL A 38 3.49 -6.32 -15.92
C VAL A 38 3.45 -7.83 -15.67
N ARG A 39 3.27 -8.65 -16.71
CA ARG A 39 3.30 -10.12 -16.60
C ARG A 39 4.66 -10.60 -16.09
N ASP A 40 5.75 -10.07 -16.64
CA ASP A 40 7.10 -10.51 -16.30
C ASP A 40 7.45 -10.11 -14.87
N PHE A 41 7.01 -8.94 -14.41
CA PHE A 41 7.06 -8.57 -13.00
C PHE A 41 6.27 -9.55 -12.11
N LEU A 42 5.03 -9.91 -12.46
CA LEU A 42 4.26 -10.91 -11.70
C LEU A 42 4.87 -12.33 -11.76
N ASN A 43 5.81 -12.59 -12.66
CA ASN A 43 6.57 -13.83 -12.72
C ASN A 43 7.81 -13.82 -11.80
N LEU A 44 8.13 -12.69 -11.17
CA LEU A 44 9.12 -12.60 -10.10
C LEU A 44 8.60 -13.27 -8.81
N LYS A 45 7.29 -13.23 -8.54
CA LYS A 45 6.57 -13.97 -7.48
C LYS A 45 6.87 -13.56 -6.04
N PHE A 46 8.14 -13.48 -5.65
CA PHE A 46 8.58 -13.29 -4.27
C PHE A 46 9.79 -12.37 -4.22
N GLY A 47 9.65 -11.28 -3.47
CA GLY A 47 10.69 -10.27 -3.32
C GLY A 47 10.93 -9.85 -1.89
N MET A 48 12.04 -9.13 -1.70
CA MET A 48 12.43 -8.53 -0.44
C MET A 48 12.08 -7.05 -0.41
N PHE A 49 11.40 -6.57 0.63
CA PHE A 49 11.40 -5.14 0.97
C PHE A 49 12.47 -4.87 2.02
N ILE A 50 13.21 -3.78 1.87
CA ILE A 50 14.26 -3.39 2.82
C ILE A 50 13.98 -1.95 3.27
N HIS A 51 13.41 -1.82 4.47
CA HIS A 51 13.31 -0.55 5.17
C HIS A 51 14.53 -0.33 6.05
N TYR A 52 15.36 0.62 5.64
CA TYR A 52 16.55 1.04 6.36
C TYR A 52 16.80 2.51 6.10
N ASN A 53 16.70 3.35 7.12
CA ASN A 53 16.84 4.81 7.04
C ASN A 53 16.93 5.37 8.49
N MET A 54 16.70 6.66 8.70
CA MET A 54 16.65 7.32 10.02
C MET A 54 15.77 6.57 11.04
N GLY A 55 14.68 5.95 10.58
CA GLY A 55 13.79 5.15 11.44
C GLY A 55 14.50 4.06 12.22
N THR A 56 15.52 3.42 11.64
CA THR A 56 16.32 2.37 12.30
C THR A 56 17.13 2.91 13.48
N TYR A 57 17.68 4.13 13.37
CA TYR A 57 18.56 4.73 14.38
C TYR A 57 17.80 5.40 15.51
N HIS A 58 16.56 5.83 15.23
CA HIS A 58 15.73 6.56 16.19
C HIS A 58 14.58 5.72 16.76
N ALA A 59 14.43 4.46 16.34
CA ALA A 59 13.30 3.59 16.68
C ALA A 59 11.95 4.26 16.37
N GLU A 60 11.86 4.87 15.19
CA GLU A 60 10.68 5.60 14.73
C GLU A 60 10.20 5.01 13.39
N GLN A 61 9.05 4.32 13.39
CA GLN A 61 8.49 3.76 12.15
C GLN A 61 8.22 4.85 11.10
N TRP A 62 7.84 6.04 11.55
CA TRP A 62 7.81 7.28 10.76
C TRP A 62 8.72 8.33 11.39
N ALA A 63 10.01 8.26 11.07
CA ALA A 63 11.03 9.17 11.60
C ALA A 63 10.63 10.65 11.45
N LYS A 64 10.94 11.46 12.46
CA LYS A 64 10.73 12.91 12.41
C LYS A 64 11.71 13.56 11.41
N PRO A 65 11.30 14.63 10.72
CA PRO A 65 12.24 15.41 9.91
C PRO A 65 13.26 16.13 10.81
N GLY A 66 14.42 16.44 10.25
CA GLY A 66 15.45 17.24 10.92
C GLY A 66 16.27 16.52 11.99
N HIS A 67 16.25 15.19 12.02
CA HIS A 67 17.27 14.42 12.75
C HIS A 67 18.66 14.77 12.21
N ASP A 68 19.69 14.80 13.07
CA ASP A 68 21.05 15.07 12.60
C ASP A 68 21.48 13.98 11.59
N PRO A 69 21.85 14.30 10.33
CA PRO A 69 22.38 13.33 9.37
C PRO A 69 23.46 12.41 9.95
N LYS A 70 24.28 12.90 10.89
CA LYS A 70 25.34 12.12 11.54
C LYS A 70 24.83 11.01 12.47
N SER A 71 23.55 11.04 12.85
CA SER A 71 22.92 9.96 13.61
C SER A 71 22.71 8.71 12.76
N PHE A 72 22.65 8.83 11.44
CA PHE A 72 22.77 7.71 10.53
C PHE A 72 24.25 7.30 10.47
N ALA A 73 24.58 6.20 11.14
CA ALA A 73 25.97 5.82 11.40
C ALA A 73 26.18 4.31 11.38
N PRO A 74 25.99 3.64 10.22
CA PRO A 74 26.24 2.21 10.14
C PRO A 74 27.71 1.91 10.35
N THR A 75 27.98 0.88 11.16
CA THR A 75 29.35 0.49 11.53
C THR A 75 29.86 -0.71 10.72
N ASP A 76 28.96 -1.60 10.31
CA ASP A 76 29.27 -2.88 9.67
C ASP A 76 28.39 -3.11 8.42
N LEU A 77 27.97 -2.05 7.72
CA LEU A 77 27.06 -2.14 6.57
C LEU A 77 27.52 -3.21 5.58
N ASN A 78 26.61 -4.11 5.19
CA ASN A 78 26.92 -5.18 4.26
C ASN A 78 25.72 -5.57 3.40
N CYS A 79 25.54 -4.88 2.28
CA CYS A 79 24.48 -5.22 1.32
C CYS A 79 24.67 -6.60 0.67
N SER A 80 25.90 -7.15 0.64
CA SER A 80 26.12 -8.54 0.18
C SER A 80 25.52 -9.57 1.16
N GLN A 81 25.49 -9.27 2.46
CA GLN A 81 24.78 -10.10 3.44
C GLN A 81 23.26 -10.06 3.20
N TRP A 82 22.71 -8.88 2.89
CA TRP A 82 21.29 -8.73 2.57
C TRP A 82 20.90 -9.51 1.30
N ALA A 83 21.70 -9.39 0.23
CA ALA A 83 21.50 -10.14 -1.01
C ALA A 83 21.61 -11.65 -0.79
N SER A 84 22.59 -12.09 0.01
CA SER A 84 22.74 -13.51 0.39
C SER A 84 21.52 -14.03 1.16
N ALA A 85 20.98 -13.24 2.08
CA ALA A 85 19.77 -13.59 2.82
C ALA A 85 18.54 -13.67 1.90
N ALA A 86 18.34 -12.70 0.99
CA ALA A 86 17.28 -12.74 0.00
C ALA A 86 17.38 -13.97 -0.92
N LYS A 87 18.58 -14.27 -1.40
CA LYS A 87 18.84 -15.46 -2.21
C LYS A 87 18.57 -16.76 -1.46
N SER A 88 18.90 -16.81 -0.17
CA SER A 88 18.61 -17.99 0.66
C SER A 88 17.12 -18.30 0.69
N ALA A 89 16.26 -17.27 0.67
CA ALA A 89 14.80 -17.38 0.58
C ALA A 89 14.26 -17.59 -0.85
N LYS A 90 15.13 -17.69 -1.87
CA LYS A 90 14.77 -17.76 -3.30
C LYS A 90 13.98 -16.54 -3.80
N MET A 91 14.19 -15.37 -3.22
CA MET A 91 13.62 -14.12 -3.73
C MET A 91 14.28 -13.74 -5.06
N SER A 92 13.50 -13.20 -5.98
CA SER A 92 13.92 -12.88 -7.36
C SER A 92 14.02 -11.39 -7.63
N TYR A 93 13.46 -10.56 -6.75
CA TYR A 93 13.61 -9.11 -6.79
C TYR A 93 13.68 -8.52 -5.38
N ALA A 94 14.15 -7.28 -5.28
CA ALA A 94 14.13 -6.54 -4.03
C ALA A 94 13.72 -5.08 -4.26
N VAL A 95 13.21 -4.43 -3.21
CA VAL A 95 12.86 -3.01 -3.18
C VAL A 95 13.53 -2.38 -1.97
N PHE A 96 14.35 -1.34 -2.19
CA PHE A 96 15.10 -0.66 -1.12
C PHE A 96 14.61 0.77 -0.91
N THR A 97 14.39 1.17 0.35
CA THR A 97 13.96 2.52 0.72
C THR A 97 15.06 3.57 0.52
N THR A 98 15.16 4.16 -0.67
CA THR A 98 16.17 5.19 -0.95
C THR A 98 15.88 6.50 -0.22
N LYS A 99 14.59 6.82 -0.04
CA LYS A 99 14.11 7.95 0.76
C LYS A 99 12.77 7.60 1.40
N HIS A 100 12.68 7.70 2.73
CA HIS A 100 11.42 7.54 3.47
C HIS A 100 10.79 8.90 3.81
N HIS A 101 9.65 8.92 4.52
CA HIS A 101 8.84 10.13 4.74
C HIS A 101 9.55 11.27 5.48
N ASP A 102 10.59 10.95 6.27
CA ASP A 102 11.42 11.95 6.96
C ASP A 102 12.23 12.81 5.99
N GLY A 103 12.46 12.34 4.76
CA GLY A 103 13.13 13.08 3.69
C GLY A 103 14.62 12.81 3.57
N PHE A 104 15.22 11.96 4.42
CA PHE A 104 16.65 11.63 4.36
C PHE A 104 16.96 10.72 3.17
N CYS A 105 17.83 11.21 2.27
CA CYS A 105 18.21 10.49 1.06
C CYS A 105 19.42 9.58 1.35
N LEU A 106 19.33 8.32 0.95
CA LEU A 106 20.40 7.34 1.12
C LEU A 106 21.42 7.33 -0.02
N TRP A 107 21.43 8.36 -0.83
CA TRP A 107 22.48 8.62 -1.81
C TRP A 107 22.89 10.09 -1.75
N ASP A 108 24.08 10.41 -2.27
CA ASP A 108 24.58 11.78 -2.40
C ASP A 108 23.80 12.50 -3.52
N THR A 109 22.84 13.34 -3.15
CA THR A 109 21.89 13.96 -4.08
C THR A 109 22.26 15.41 -4.34
N GLU A 110 22.18 15.89 -5.59
CA GLU A 110 22.58 17.26 -5.91
C GLU A 110 21.55 18.33 -5.50
N VAL A 111 20.43 17.93 -4.90
CA VAL A 111 19.30 18.83 -4.62
C VAL A 111 19.13 19.22 -3.15
N THR A 112 19.76 18.50 -2.21
CA THR A 112 19.65 18.79 -0.77
C THR A 112 20.85 18.25 0.00
N ASP A 113 21.22 18.93 1.09
CA ASP A 113 22.24 18.45 2.03
C ASP A 113 21.67 17.47 3.08
N TYR A 114 20.36 17.16 3.05
CA TYR A 114 19.73 16.23 3.98
C TYR A 114 19.79 14.79 3.44
N ASP A 115 21.01 14.30 3.32
CA ASP A 115 21.34 13.04 2.66
C ASP A 115 22.52 12.32 3.31
N ILE A 116 22.89 11.18 2.73
CA ILE A 116 23.95 10.33 3.26
C ILE A 116 25.33 10.99 3.24
N ALA A 117 25.59 11.95 2.33
CA ALA A 117 26.86 12.67 2.26
C ALA A 117 27.08 13.58 3.48
N SER A 118 26.00 14.01 4.13
CA SER A 118 26.04 14.73 5.42
C SER A 118 26.15 13.81 6.65
N SER A 119 26.09 12.49 6.46
CA SER A 119 26.17 11.52 7.56
C SER A 119 27.62 11.17 7.95
N SER A 120 27.78 10.18 8.82
CA SER A 120 29.11 9.62 9.12
C SER A 120 29.54 8.49 8.17
N TYR A 121 28.61 8.02 7.33
CA TYR A 121 28.87 7.05 6.28
C TYR A 121 29.44 7.76 5.03
N SER A 122 30.35 7.10 4.31
CA SER A 122 31.05 7.71 3.16
C SER A 122 30.83 6.97 1.84
N GLY A 123 29.99 5.93 1.83
CA GLY A 123 29.63 5.17 0.64
C GLY A 123 28.27 5.56 0.08
N ASP A 124 27.92 4.93 -1.04
CA ASP A 124 26.62 5.02 -1.68
C ASP A 124 25.88 3.70 -1.49
N ILE A 125 25.02 3.66 -0.47
CA ILE A 125 24.29 2.44 -0.11
C ILE A 125 23.27 2.02 -1.18
N VAL A 126 22.78 2.93 -2.01
CA VAL A 126 21.87 2.59 -3.13
C VAL A 126 22.66 1.82 -4.19
N GLN A 127 23.88 2.28 -4.53
CA GLN A 127 24.78 1.55 -5.43
C GLN A 127 25.22 0.21 -4.84
N GLU A 128 25.63 0.17 -3.57
CA GLU A 128 26.06 -1.07 -2.90
C GLU A 128 24.95 -2.12 -2.83
N TYR A 129 23.71 -1.68 -2.60
CA TYR A 129 22.52 -2.51 -2.70
C TYR A 129 22.32 -3.04 -4.13
N ALA A 130 22.27 -2.16 -5.13
CA ALA A 130 22.00 -2.55 -6.51
C ALA A 130 23.04 -3.55 -7.04
N ASP A 131 24.33 -3.32 -6.74
CA ASP A 131 25.41 -4.21 -7.16
C ASP A 131 25.36 -5.57 -6.45
N ALA A 132 25.12 -5.58 -5.14
CA ALA A 132 25.05 -6.81 -4.36
C ALA A 132 23.89 -7.72 -4.82
N PHE A 133 22.72 -7.14 -5.07
CA PHE A 133 21.53 -7.90 -5.47
C PHE A 133 21.66 -8.41 -6.91
N ARG A 134 22.13 -7.59 -7.85
CA ARG A 134 22.39 -8.04 -9.23
C ARG A 134 23.44 -9.14 -9.31
N LYS A 135 24.50 -9.07 -8.49
CA LYS A 135 25.52 -10.13 -8.41
C LYS A 135 24.91 -11.48 -8.03
N GLU A 136 23.84 -11.47 -7.24
CA GLU A 136 23.13 -12.68 -6.84
C GLU A 136 22.03 -13.12 -7.82
N GLY A 137 21.78 -12.34 -8.88
CA GLY A 137 20.74 -12.57 -9.88
C GLY A 137 19.34 -12.12 -9.43
N ILE A 138 19.28 -11.12 -8.54
CA ILE A 138 18.04 -10.56 -7.99
C ILE A 138 17.79 -9.21 -8.64
N GLU A 139 16.60 -9.03 -9.20
CA GLU A 139 16.18 -7.79 -9.86
C GLU A 139 16.05 -6.63 -8.88
N VAL A 140 16.40 -5.43 -9.35
CA VAL A 140 16.51 -4.23 -8.50
C VAL A 140 15.30 -3.34 -8.68
N GLY A 141 14.53 -3.16 -7.61
CA GLY A 141 13.53 -2.11 -7.44
C GLY A 141 13.94 -1.12 -6.35
N LEU A 142 13.32 0.06 -6.36
CA LEU A 142 13.56 1.15 -5.42
C LEU A 142 12.26 1.60 -4.77
N TYR A 143 12.34 2.17 -3.58
CA TYR A 143 11.23 2.86 -2.94
C TYR A 143 11.56 4.33 -2.76
N PHE A 144 10.57 5.18 -3.01
CA PHE A 144 10.71 6.63 -2.89
C PHE A 144 9.44 7.27 -2.28
N SER A 145 9.60 7.99 -1.18
CA SER A 145 8.52 8.80 -0.61
C SER A 145 8.37 10.14 -1.32
N VAL A 146 7.18 10.41 -1.87
CA VAL A 146 6.78 11.76 -2.33
C VAL A 146 6.43 12.65 -1.16
N TRP A 147 5.87 12.10 -0.09
CA TRP A 147 5.68 12.84 1.16
C TRP A 147 7.05 13.10 1.79
N ASP A 148 7.53 14.33 1.68
CA ASP A 148 8.83 14.74 2.17
C ASP A 148 8.66 15.76 3.29
N ARG A 149 8.83 15.29 4.54
CA ARG A 149 8.62 16.14 5.72
C ARG A 149 9.77 17.12 5.96
N GLN A 150 10.96 16.84 5.45
CA GLN A 150 12.10 17.75 5.52
C GLN A 150 11.88 18.96 4.61
N HIS A 151 11.50 18.72 3.36
CA HIS A 151 11.31 19.74 2.33
C HIS A 151 9.87 20.26 2.24
N LYS A 152 8.99 19.77 3.13
CA LYS A 152 7.57 20.15 3.22
C LYS A 152 6.81 19.90 1.92
N ILE A 153 7.09 18.78 1.25
CA ILE A 153 6.30 18.29 0.13
C ILE A 153 5.13 17.52 0.71
N GLU A 154 4.08 18.27 1.07
CA GLU A 154 2.91 17.79 1.77
C GLU A 154 1.65 18.53 1.28
N HIS A 155 0.48 17.96 1.59
CA HIS A 155 -0.82 18.50 1.23
C HIS A 155 -0.97 19.96 1.64
N GLY A 156 -1.42 20.80 0.69
CA GLY A 156 -1.55 22.24 0.84
C GLY A 156 -0.26 23.04 0.63
N ALA A 157 0.86 22.38 0.29
CA ALA A 157 2.17 23.02 0.18
C ALA A 157 2.95 22.68 -1.11
N ILE A 158 2.27 22.17 -2.15
CA ILE A 158 2.92 21.78 -3.41
C ILE A 158 3.13 23.00 -4.32
N THR A 159 4.34 23.14 -4.85
CA THR A 159 4.74 24.21 -5.79
C THR A 159 5.50 23.60 -6.97
N PRO A 160 5.59 24.30 -8.12
CA PRO A 160 6.37 23.83 -9.27
C PRO A 160 7.83 23.50 -8.93
N GLU A 161 8.46 24.28 -8.04
CA GLU A 161 9.85 24.04 -7.60
C GLU A 161 9.98 22.74 -6.82
N LYS A 162 8.97 22.38 -6.02
CA LYS A 162 8.95 21.10 -5.27
C LYS A 162 8.70 19.91 -6.19
N VAL A 163 7.85 20.09 -7.21
CA VAL A 163 7.67 19.07 -8.26
C VAL A 163 8.98 18.83 -8.99
N GLU A 164 9.70 19.90 -9.37
CA GLU A 164 10.99 19.78 -10.04
C GLU A 164 12.07 19.18 -9.13
N PHE A 165 12.09 19.55 -7.84
CA PHE A 165 12.94 18.92 -6.84
C PHE A 165 12.74 17.41 -6.79
N THR A 166 11.49 16.94 -6.69
CA THR A 166 11.16 15.51 -6.71
C THR A 166 11.58 14.82 -8.00
N LYS A 167 11.36 15.48 -9.16
CA LYS A 167 11.79 14.95 -10.47
C LYS A 167 13.30 14.80 -10.57
N ARG A 168 14.08 15.76 -10.07
CA ARG A 168 15.55 15.69 -10.08
C ARG A 168 16.06 14.50 -9.26
N GLN A 169 15.49 14.25 -8.07
CA GLN A 169 15.83 13.06 -7.27
C GLN A 169 15.52 11.75 -8.01
N LEU A 170 14.33 11.66 -8.63
CA LEU A 170 13.96 10.49 -9.43
C LEU A 170 14.87 10.31 -10.65
N THR A 171 15.29 11.40 -11.29
CA THR A 171 16.27 11.33 -12.40
C THR A 171 17.58 10.72 -11.95
N GLU A 172 18.15 11.16 -10.82
CA GLU A 172 19.39 10.59 -10.26
C GLU A 172 19.22 9.09 -10.00
N LEU A 173 18.14 8.69 -9.32
CA LEU A 173 17.85 7.29 -9.02
C LEU A 173 17.68 6.41 -10.28
N LEU A 174 17.09 6.96 -11.34
CA LEU A 174 16.79 6.21 -12.57
C LEU A 174 17.91 6.27 -13.62
N THR A 175 18.97 7.04 -13.39
CA THR A 175 20.09 7.16 -14.34
C THR A 175 21.41 6.64 -13.79
N ASN A 176 21.61 6.68 -12.47
CA ASN A 176 22.90 6.33 -11.88
C ASN A 176 23.01 4.84 -11.48
N TYR A 177 21.90 4.18 -11.17
CA TYR A 177 21.92 2.84 -10.55
C TYR A 177 21.55 1.70 -11.50
N GLY A 178 21.59 1.89 -12.82
CA GLY A 178 21.26 0.87 -13.83
C GLY A 178 19.75 0.63 -14.00
N GLU A 179 19.38 -0.52 -14.55
CA GLU A 179 17.97 -0.89 -14.79
C GLU A 179 17.20 -1.10 -13.48
N ILE A 180 16.05 -0.43 -13.36
CA ILE A 180 15.16 -0.49 -12.20
C ILE A 180 13.83 -1.10 -12.66
N VAL A 181 13.48 -2.28 -12.14
CA VAL A 181 12.27 -3.01 -12.60
C VAL A 181 10.97 -2.40 -12.06
N CYS A 182 11.03 -1.78 -10.88
CA CYS A 182 9.92 -1.04 -10.31
C CYS A 182 10.40 0.04 -9.34
N ILE A 183 9.59 1.09 -9.23
CA ILE A 183 9.68 2.07 -8.16
C ILE A 183 8.39 2.07 -7.34
N VAL A 184 8.51 1.73 -6.06
CA VAL A 184 7.41 1.82 -5.10
C VAL A 184 7.34 3.25 -4.59
N ILE A 185 6.29 3.98 -4.94
CA ILE A 185 6.06 5.35 -4.50
C ILE A 185 5.11 5.37 -3.32
N ASP A 186 5.39 6.16 -2.29
CA ASP A 186 4.54 6.27 -1.10
C ASP A 186 4.33 7.73 -0.70
N GLY A 187 3.32 7.97 0.15
CA GLY A 187 2.92 9.29 0.58
C GLY A 187 2.34 10.12 -0.57
N TRP A 188 1.79 9.47 -1.59
CA TRP A 188 1.24 10.12 -2.77
C TRP A 188 -0.20 9.70 -3.02
N GLY A 189 -1.12 10.57 -2.64
CA GLY A 189 -2.55 10.26 -2.64
C GLY A 189 -2.95 9.19 -1.63
N SER A 190 -2.09 8.88 -0.65
CA SER A 190 -2.35 7.94 0.43
C SER A 190 -3.34 8.49 1.46
N ARG A 191 -4.11 7.61 2.11
CA ARG A 191 -5.10 7.96 3.16
C ARG A 191 -4.42 8.43 4.44
N TRP A 192 -3.21 7.93 4.67
CA TRP A 192 -2.41 8.21 5.85
C TRP A 192 -1.41 9.35 5.62
N GLY A 193 -0.95 9.93 6.72
CA GLY A 193 0.03 11.01 6.68
C GLY A 193 -0.54 12.32 6.13
N ARG A 194 0.36 13.18 5.64
CA ARG A 194 0.01 14.46 5.01
C ARG A 194 0.63 14.62 3.63
N GLY A 195 0.89 13.51 2.94
CA GLY A 195 1.38 13.55 1.56
C GLY A 195 0.43 14.30 0.61
N PRO A 196 0.92 14.81 -0.53
CA PRO A 196 0.05 15.47 -1.51
C PRO A 196 -1.01 14.53 -2.08
N ASN A 197 -2.16 15.09 -2.44
CA ASN A 197 -3.16 14.38 -3.22
C ASN A 197 -2.91 14.55 -4.73
N PHE A 198 -3.64 13.81 -5.56
CA PHE A 198 -3.49 13.88 -7.03
C PHE A 198 -4.09 15.14 -7.68
N GLU A 199 -4.84 15.97 -6.95
CA GLU A 199 -5.29 17.27 -7.47
C GLU A 199 -4.12 18.29 -7.43
N GLU A 200 -3.30 18.23 -6.38
CA GLU A 200 -2.16 19.13 -6.17
C GLU A 200 -0.89 18.63 -6.86
N PHE A 201 -0.69 17.31 -6.87
CA PHE A 201 0.43 16.65 -7.52
C PHE A 201 -0.10 15.47 -8.37
N PRO A 202 -0.55 15.72 -9.61
CA PRO A 202 -1.11 14.68 -10.48
C PRO A 202 -0.17 13.51 -10.75
N PHE A 203 -0.73 12.29 -10.80
CA PHE A 203 0.01 11.03 -10.94
C PHE A 203 0.86 10.97 -12.21
N GLU A 204 0.34 11.52 -13.29
CA GLU A 204 0.99 11.54 -14.60
C GLU A 204 2.31 12.32 -14.57
N ILE A 205 2.45 13.31 -13.68
CA ILE A 205 3.66 14.15 -13.62
C ILE A 205 4.90 13.34 -13.28
N LEU A 206 4.83 12.41 -12.32
CA LEU A 206 5.97 11.56 -11.99
C LEU A 206 5.98 10.29 -12.84
N ALA A 207 4.81 9.69 -13.11
CA ALA A 207 4.75 8.48 -13.94
C ALA A 207 5.35 8.72 -15.34
N ASP A 208 4.96 9.82 -16.01
CA ASP A 208 5.52 10.15 -17.33
C ASP A 208 7.01 10.50 -17.25
N HIS A 209 7.45 11.14 -16.16
CA HIS A 209 8.86 11.46 -15.94
C HIS A 209 9.70 10.19 -15.80
N ILE A 210 9.25 9.25 -14.97
CA ILE A 210 9.88 7.95 -14.75
C ILE A 210 9.96 7.18 -16.08
N HIS A 211 8.82 7.05 -16.78
CA HIS A 211 8.76 6.33 -18.06
C HIS A 211 9.53 7.01 -19.20
N SER A 212 9.80 8.32 -19.10
CA SER A 212 10.66 9.02 -20.07
C SER A 212 12.14 8.65 -19.93
N ILE A 213 12.55 8.17 -18.75
CA ILE A 213 13.93 7.77 -18.43
C ILE A 213 14.07 6.25 -18.54
N GLN A 214 13.19 5.50 -17.87
CA GLN A 214 13.14 4.04 -17.92
C GLN A 214 11.71 3.60 -18.30
N PRO A 215 11.43 3.34 -19.59
CA PRO A 215 10.08 3.09 -20.10
C PRO A 215 9.45 1.77 -19.61
N ASP A 216 10.26 0.84 -19.11
CA ASP A 216 9.83 -0.45 -18.58
C ASP A 216 9.84 -0.50 -17.03
N CYS A 217 10.20 0.61 -16.35
CA CYS A 217 10.16 0.68 -14.89
C CYS A 217 8.72 0.87 -14.41
N LEU A 218 8.16 -0.11 -13.71
CA LEU A 218 6.80 -0.03 -13.17
C LEU A 218 6.69 1.01 -12.05
N VAL A 219 5.66 1.85 -12.09
CA VAL A 219 5.31 2.77 -11.01
C VAL A 219 4.26 2.11 -10.12
N ILE A 220 4.68 1.66 -8.94
CA ILE A 220 3.83 0.96 -7.97
C ILE A 220 3.50 1.92 -6.83
N ASN A 221 2.30 2.49 -6.83
CA ASN A 221 1.95 3.51 -5.86
C ASN A 221 1.22 2.94 -4.64
N HIS A 222 1.68 3.35 -3.46
CA HIS A 222 1.16 2.99 -2.16
C HIS A 222 0.00 3.91 -1.74
N SER A 223 -1.08 3.87 -2.54
CA SER A 223 -2.17 4.85 -2.47
C SER A 223 -3.37 4.42 -1.63
N CYS A 224 -3.34 3.22 -1.03
CA CYS A 224 -4.49 2.62 -0.32
C CYS A 224 -5.71 2.32 -1.21
N ARG A 225 -5.55 2.35 -2.53
CA ARG A 225 -6.60 2.06 -3.52
C ARG A 225 -6.28 0.77 -4.25
N ALA A 226 -7.32 0.04 -4.62
CA ALA A 226 -7.22 -1.21 -5.38
C ALA A 226 -7.66 -1.04 -6.84
N ASP A 227 -7.24 0.05 -7.47
CA ASP A 227 -7.46 0.33 -8.88
C ASP A 227 -6.16 0.74 -9.58
N LEU A 228 -6.16 0.76 -10.92
CA LEU A 228 -4.98 1.08 -11.74
C LEU A 228 -4.94 2.54 -12.19
N ALA A 229 -5.78 3.43 -11.65
CA ALA A 229 -5.80 4.83 -12.08
C ALA A 229 -4.54 5.59 -11.66
N TYR A 230 -3.86 5.12 -10.61
CA TYR A 230 -2.70 5.78 -10.02
C TYR A 230 -1.55 4.83 -9.74
N THR A 231 -1.47 3.72 -10.47
CA THR A 231 -0.42 2.70 -10.34
C THR A 231 -0.46 1.75 -11.53
N ASP A 232 0.68 1.16 -11.89
CA ASP A 232 0.75 0.11 -12.91
C ASP A 232 0.43 -1.28 -12.33
N VAL A 233 0.65 -1.45 -11.03
CA VAL A 233 0.40 -2.67 -10.25
C VAL A 233 -0.21 -2.26 -8.90
N VAL A 234 -1.32 -2.86 -8.50
CA VAL A 234 -1.97 -2.54 -7.21
C VAL A 234 -1.08 -2.97 -6.05
N HIS A 235 -0.86 -2.08 -5.07
CA HIS A 235 -0.18 -2.44 -3.82
C HIS A 235 -1.20 -2.62 -2.69
N TYR A 236 -1.30 -3.84 -2.15
CA TYR A 236 -2.09 -4.13 -0.96
C TYR A 236 -1.23 -3.99 0.30
N GLU A 237 -1.52 -2.95 1.08
CA GLU A 237 -0.75 -2.59 2.26
C GLU A 237 -1.13 -3.45 3.48
N ALA A 238 -0.45 -4.60 3.62
CA ALA A 238 -0.86 -5.62 4.57
C ALA A 238 -0.73 -5.21 6.04
N THR A 239 0.13 -4.24 6.37
CA THR A 239 0.28 -3.71 7.74
C THR A 239 -0.77 -2.63 8.08
N HIS A 240 -1.55 -2.20 7.09
CA HIS A 240 -2.73 -1.35 7.27
C HIS A 240 -4.02 -2.08 6.90
N GLY A 241 -4.07 -3.40 7.07
CA GLY A 241 -5.29 -4.19 6.99
C GLY A 241 -5.82 -4.50 5.58
N GLN A 242 -5.23 -3.93 4.52
CA GLN A 242 -5.54 -4.37 3.16
C GLN A 242 -5.03 -5.80 2.95
N HIS A 243 -5.80 -6.57 2.20
CA HIS A 243 -5.42 -7.91 1.82
C HIS A 243 -5.90 -8.17 0.40
N ILE A 244 -5.17 -8.97 -0.36
CA ILE A 244 -5.60 -9.37 -1.70
C ILE A 244 -6.97 -10.07 -1.60
N PRO A 245 -7.99 -9.64 -2.38
CA PRO A 245 -9.28 -10.32 -2.45
C PRO A 245 -9.18 -11.73 -3.03
N TYR A 246 -10.05 -12.64 -2.58
CA TYR A 246 -10.08 -14.04 -3.03
C TYR A 246 -10.41 -14.22 -4.52
N ASP A 247 -10.98 -13.21 -5.16
CA ASP A 247 -11.30 -13.19 -6.59
C ASP A 247 -10.44 -12.18 -7.37
N ASN A 248 -9.29 -11.78 -6.81
CA ASN A 248 -8.45 -10.76 -7.44
C ASN A 248 -8.01 -11.15 -8.85
N THR A 249 -8.24 -10.21 -9.77
CA THR A 249 -7.75 -10.28 -11.17
C THR A 249 -6.82 -9.13 -11.52
N PHE A 250 -6.60 -8.18 -10.61
CA PHE A 250 -5.68 -7.07 -10.82
C PHE A 250 -4.23 -7.53 -10.68
N PRO A 251 -3.31 -7.08 -11.56
CA PRO A 251 -1.89 -7.25 -11.31
C PRO A 251 -1.57 -6.52 -10.01
N SER A 252 -1.01 -7.24 -9.03
CA SER A 252 -0.82 -6.68 -7.70
C SER A 252 0.46 -7.15 -7.02
N GLN A 253 0.73 -6.54 -5.87
CA GLN A 253 1.73 -6.95 -4.91
C GLN A 253 1.19 -6.72 -3.50
N GLN A 254 1.41 -7.67 -2.60
CA GLN A 254 1.10 -7.51 -1.17
C GLN A 254 2.38 -7.34 -0.36
N GLY A 255 2.43 -6.31 0.48
CA GLY A 255 3.60 -5.97 1.29
C GLY A 255 3.40 -6.22 2.78
N PRO A 256 3.76 -7.41 3.31
CA PRO A 256 3.84 -7.64 4.76
C PRO A 256 5.26 -7.53 5.31
N THR A 257 5.37 -7.56 6.64
CA THR A 257 6.64 -7.55 7.35
C THR A 257 6.97 -8.93 7.95
N LEU A 258 8.25 -9.29 7.95
CA LEU A 258 8.76 -10.48 8.65
C LEU A 258 8.90 -10.21 10.15
N GLN A 259 9.41 -9.03 10.48
CA GLN A 259 9.37 -8.44 11.82
C GLN A 259 7.99 -7.81 12.10
N PRO A 260 7.68 -7.39 13.34
CA PRO A 260 6.41 -6.75 13.67
C PRO A 260 6.14 -5.41 12.97
N SER A 261 7.17 -4.79 12.38
CA SER A 261 7.10 -3.48 11.77
C SER A 261 8.12 -3.32 10.63
N TRP A 262 8.08 -2.16 9.96
CA TRP A 262 8.89 -1.86 8.78
C TRP A 262 10.35 -1.65 9.12
N PHE A 263 10.67 -0.75 10.06
CA PHE A 263 12.04 -0.51 10.52
C PHE A 263 12.40 -1.40 11.70
N TRP A 264 13.67 -1.76 11.78
CA TRP A 264 14.22 -2.52 12.90
C TRP A 264 14.18 -1.75 14.22
N GLU A 265 13.98 -2.48 15.31
CA GLU A 265 14.12 -1.99 16.67
C GLU A 265 14.98 -2.93 17.50
N LYS A 266 15.70 -2.39 18.50
CA LYS A 266 16.69 -3.15 19.29
C LYS A 266 16.18 -4.43 19.94
N HIS A 267 14.90 -4.48 20.29
CA HIS A 267 14.30 -5.64 20.93
C HIS A 267 13.90 -6.75 19.93
N PHE A 268 14.13 -6.55 18.62
CA PHE A 268 13.85 -7.55 17.59
C PHE A 268 14.93 -8.61 17.39
N VAL A 269 16.14 -8.40 17.94
CA VAL A 269 17.31 -9.29 17.73
C VAL A 269 17.02 -10.76 18.05
N ASP A 270 16.25 -11.01 19.11
CA ASP A 270 15.88 -12.35 19.57
C ASP A 270 14.36 -12.60 19.50
N LEU A 271 13.63 -11.74 18.77
CA LEU A 271 12.19 -11.85 18.66
C LEU A 271 11.79 -13.04 17.78
N GLU A 272 10.72 -13.72 18.16
CA GLU A 272 10.04 -14.67 17.28
C GLU A 272 9.42 -13.91 16.10
N LEU A 273 9.91 -14.21 14.90
CA LEU A 273 9.46 -13.60 13.65
C LEU A 273 8.19 -14.29 13.13
N LYS A 274 7.56 -13.73 12.10
CA LYS A 274 6.48 -14.41 11.37
C LYS A 274 6.92 -15.81 10.94
N SER A 275 6.15 -16.84 11.27
CA SER A 275 6.51 -18.24 11.05
C SER A 275 6.65 -18.58 9.56
N VAL A 276 7.44 -19.61 9.26
CA VAL A 276 7.58 -20.15 7.90
C VAL A 276 6.22 -20.51 7.32
N GLU A 277 5.36 -21.18 8.10
CA GLU A 277 4.01 -21.57 7.69
C GLU A 277 3.15 -20.38 7.26
N SER A 278 3.11 -19.32 8.07
CA SER A 278 2.35 -18.10 7.76
C SER A 278 2.86 -17.42 6.50
N VAL A 279 4.18 -17.30 6.33
CA VAL A 279 4.78 -16.75 5.10
C VAL A 279 4.40 -17.58 3.88
N LEU A 280 4.48 -18.91 3.96
CA LEU A 280 4.15 -19.78 2.84
C LEU A 280 2.66 -19.74 2.46
N GLN A 281 1.76 -19.66 3.44
CA GLN A 281 0.32 -19.54 3.20
C GLN A 281 0.00 -18.23 2.47
N GLU A 282 0.51 -17.10 2.97
CA GLU A 282 0.32 -15.80 2.33
C GLU A 282 0.95 -15.77 0.93
N LEU A 283 2.18 -16.26 0.76
CA LEU A 283 2.89 -16.28 -0.53
C LEU A 283 2.15 -17.13 -1.57
N LYS A 284 1.75 -18.36 -1.22
CA LYS A 284 1.00 -19.24 -2.11
C LYS A 284 -0.30 -18.59 -2.55
N PHE A 285 -1.03 -18.00 -1.59
CA PHE A 285 -2.26 -17.29 -1.88
C PHE A 285 -2.01 -16.10 -2.82
N SER A 286 -1.03 -15.24 -2.52
CA SER A 286 -0.67 -14.10 -3.39
C SER A 286 -0.36 -14.56 -4.81
N ASN A 287 0.51 -15.56 -4.97
CA ASN A 287 0.95 -16.05 -6.27
C ASN A 287 -0.16 -16.76 -7.08
N ALA A 288 -1.20 -17.27 -6.42
CA ALA A 288 -2.39 -17.83 -7.06
C ALA A 288 -3.39 -16.75 -7.52
N HIS A 289 -3.30 -15.53 -6.97
CA HIS A 289 -4.25 -14.42 -7.20
C HIS A 289 -3.56 -13.21 -7.86
N LEU A 290 -2.69 -13.46 -8.84
CA LEU A 290 -1.98 -12.43 -9.63
C LEU A 290 -1.26 -11.38 -8.78
N SER A 291 -0.70 -11.82 -7.66
CA SER A 291 0.01 -10.95 -6.74
C SER A 291 1.41 -11.45 -6.44
N ASN A 292 2.37 -10.53 -6.50
CA ASN A 292 3.68 -10.77 -5.91
C ASN A 292 3.60 -10.62 -4.38
N TYR A 293 4.45 -11.37 -3.68
CA TYR A 293 4.61 -11.24 -2.23
C TYR A 293 5.91 -10.49 -1.94
N LEU A 294 5.84 -9.28 -1.39
CA LEU A 294 6.99 -8.43 -1.09
C LEU A 294 7.23 -8.38 0.42
N LEU A 295 8.04 -9.30 0.93
CA LEU A 295 8.26 -9.47 2.36
C LEU A 295 9.34 -8.52 2.87
N ASN A 296 8.99 -7.65 3.83
CA ASN A 296 9.96 -6.77 4.45
C ASN A 296 10.87 -7.49 5.45
N ALA A 297 12.18 -7.28 5.31
CA ALA A 297 13.21 -7.70 6.25
C ALA A 297 14.16 -6.52 6.53
N ALA A 298 14.10 -5.97 7.74
CA ALA A 298 14.78 -4.72 8.08
C ALA A 298 16.18 -4.97 8.68
N PRO A 299 17.24 -4.33 8.14
CA PRO A 299 18.56 -4.31 8.76
C PRO A 299 18.59 -3.52 10.08
N ASN A 300 19.49 -3.92 10.98
CA ASN A 300 19.74 -3.31 12.28
C ASN A 300 20.61 -2.04 12.21
N ASP A 301 20.84 -1.40 13.35
CA ASP A 301 21.65 -0.17 13.50
C ASP A 301 23.15 -0.32 13.12
N LYS A 302 23.64 -1.53 12.87
CA LYS A 302 24.98 -1.76 12.32
C LYS A 302 25.00 -1.82 10.79
N GLY A 303 23.84 -1.99 10.16
CA GLY A 303 23.72 -2.21 8.72
C GLY A 303 23.73 -3.69 8.31
N LEU A 304 23.33 -4.58 9.22
CA LEU A 304 23.24 -6.03 9.01
C LEU A 304 21.80 -6.51 9.25
N MET A 305 21.35 -7.55 8.56
CA MET A 305 20.21 -8.32 9.04
C MET A 305 20.62 -9.16 10.24
N ASP A 306 19.80 -9.18 11.28
CA ASP A 306 20.03 -10.00 12.47
C ASP A 306 19.98 -11.51 12.15
N ASP A 307 20.64 -12.32 12.98
CA ASP A 307 20.75 -13.77 12.78
C ASP A 307 19.40 -14.49 12.76
N ASN A 308 18.37 -13.98 13.47
CA ASN A 308 17.02 -14.54 13.42
C ASN A 308 16.37 -14.32 12.04
N ILE A 309 16.58 -13.16 11.41
CA ILE A 309 16.10 -12.84 10.06
C ILE A 309 16.79 -13.72 9.03
N VAL A 310 18.13 -13.79 9.06
CA VAL A 310 18.91 -14.59 8.11
C VAL A 310 18.50 -16.07 8.17
N ARG A 311 18.34 -16.61 9.39
CA ARG A 311 17.89 -17.99 9.59
C ARG A 311 16.47 -18.23 9.10
N ARG A 312 15.53 -17.34 9.44
CA ARG A 312 14.12 -17.48 9.02
C ARG A 312 13.97 -17.42 7.50
N LEU A 313 14.73 -16.55 6.83
CA LEU A 313 14.77 -16.49 5.36
C LEU A 313 15.33 -17.78 4.75
N ALA A 314 16.38 -18.36 5.33
CA ALA A 314 16.89 -19.66 4.90
C ALA A 314 15.86 -20.79 5.09
N GLU A 315 15.20 -20.84 6.26
CA GLU A 315 14.13 -21.81 6.55
C GLU A 315 12.97 -21.71 5.55
N ILE A 316 12.55 -20.49 5.17
CA ILE A 316 11.56 -20.26 4.10
C ILE A 316 12.08 -20.83 2.78
N GLY A 317 13.33 -20.52 2.43
CA GLY A 317 13.96 -20.96 1.19
C GLY A 317 14.04 -22.47 1.00
N GLU A 318 14.20 -23.24 2.09
CA GLU A 318 14.25 -24.70 2.05
C GLU A 318 12.96 -25.30 1.48
N VAL A 319 11.80 -24.67 1.74
CA VAL A 319 10.48 -25.24 1.48
C VAL A 319 9.62 -24.42 0.50
N VAL A 320 10.00 -23.19 0.17
CA VAL A 320 9.21 -22.32 -0.71
C VAL A 320 9.07 -22.89 -2.14
N THR A 321 7.85 -22.76 -2.66
CA THR A 321 7.45 -23.13 -4.03
C THR A 321 6.60 -22.02 -4.62
N PHE A 322 6.67 -21.84 -5.94
CA PHE A 322 5.94 -20.80 -6.66
C PHE A 322 4.92 -21.39 -7.62
N THR A 323 3.87 -20.62 -7.95
CA THR A 323 2.96 -20.98 -9.05
C THR A 323 3.68 -20.95 -10.40
N PRO A 324 3.22 -21.73 -11.40
CA PRO A 324 3.82 -21.68 -12.74
C PRO A 324 3.81 -20.25 -13.33
N PRO A 325 4.81 -19.89 -14.16
CA PRO A 325 4.84 -18.59 -14.80
C PRO A 325 3.58 -18.31 -15.63
N LEU A 326 3.08 -17.08 -15.51
CA LEU A 326 2.00 -16.54 -16.31
C LEU A 326 2.46 -16.43 -17.77
N ARG A 327 1.61 -16.84 -18.70
CA ARG A 327 1.83 -16.69 -20.15
C ARG A 327 1.18 -15.42 -20.71
N ALA A 328 0.07 -15.01 -20.10
CA ALA A 328 -0.68 -13.80 -20.43
C ALA A 328 -1.43 -13.33 -19.18
N LEU A 329 -1.77 -12.04 -19.14
CA LEU A 329 -2.65 -11.48 -18.12
C LEU A 329 -4.13 -11.81 -18.47
N PRO A 330 -4.97 -12.16 -17.49
CA PRO A 330 -6.39 -12.34 -17.73
C PRO A 330 -7.11 -10.99 -17.92
N GLU A 331 -8.38 -11.06 -18.32
CA GLU A 331 -9.25 -9.88 -18.32
C GLU A 331 -9.51 -9.42 -16.88
N LEU A 332 -9.35 -8.12 -16.63
CA LEU A 332 -9.62 -7.51 -15.34
C LEU A 332 -11.12 -7.56 -15.03
N GLN A 333 -11.44 -7.96 -13.80
CA GLN A 333 -12.77 -7.95 -13.22
C GLN A 333 -12.72 -7.18 -11.90
N PRO A 334 -13.77 -6.43 -11.56
CA PRO A 334 -13.90 -5.85 -10.23
C PRO A 334 -13.74 -6.94 -9.15
N THR A 335 -13.03 -6.62 -8.07
CA THR A 335 -12.95 -7.48 -6.89
C THR A 335 -14.31 -7.58 -6.22
N ASN A 336 -14.58 -8.72 -5.59
CA ASN A 336 -15.85 -9.01 -4.92
C ASN A 336 -17.09 -8.80 -5.81
N LYS A 337 -16.97 -9.02 -7.13
CA LYS A 337 -17.99 -8.62 -8.14
C LYS A 337 -19.40 -9.14 -7.86
N ASN A 338 -19.52 -10.31 -7.24
CA ASN A 338 -20.79 -10.97 -6.95
C ASN A 338 -21.17 -10.92 -5.46
N VAL A 339 -20.42 -10.17 -4.66
CA VAL A 339 -20.66 -10.05 -3.22
C VAL A 339 -21.54 -8.83 -2.97
N THR A 340 -22.56 -8.99 -2.14
CA THR A 340 -23.41 -7.88 -1.69
C THR A 340 -23.31 -7.70 -0.20
N ALA A 341 -23.32 -6.45 0.25
CA ALA A 341 -23.33 -6.10 1.66
C ALA A 341 -24.72 -5.62 2.08
N THR A 342 -25.25 -6.20 3.16
CA THR A 342 -26.47 -5.75 3.83
C THR A 342 -26.15 -5.40 5.28
N VAL A 343 -26.84 -4.41 5.84
CA VAL A 343 -26.48 -3.84 7.15
C VAL A 343 -27.74 -3.57 7.97
N SER A 344 -27.56 -3.52 9.29
CA SER A 344 -28.60 -3.10 10.23
C SER A 344 -29.05 -1.65 10.00
N SER A 345 -28.09 -0.77 9.74
CA SER A 345 -28.28 0.65 9.47
C SER A 345 -27.05 1.22 8.76
N ARG A 346 -27.16 2.44 8.22
CA ARG A 346 -26.03 3.14 7.61
C ARG A 346 -26.10 4.64 7.85
N SER A 347 -24.94 5.28 7.81
CA SER A 347 -24.82 6.72 7.75
C SER A 347 -25.07 7.24 6.32
N GLU A 348 -25.55 8.48 6.19
CA GLU A 348 -25.82 9.15 4.91
C GLU A 348 -24.64 10.00 4.41
N TYR A 349 -23.46 9.90 5.06
CA TYR A 349 -22.27 10.60 4.59
C TYR A 349 -21.73 9.94 3.30
N ALA A 350 -21.14 10.76 2.43
CA ALA A 350 -20.47 10.23 1.25
C ALA A 350 -19.35 9.26 1.63
N GLY A 351 -19.22 8.15 0.91
CA GLY A 351 -18.20 7.13 1.17
C GLY A 351 -18.54 6.14 2.29
N THR A 352 -19.74 6.19 2.89
CA THR A 352 -20.15 5.27 3.96
C THR A 352 -21.13 4.16 3.54
N ASP A 353 -21.22 3.85 2.24
CA ASP A 353 -22.13 2.82 1.72
C ASP A 353 -21.67 1.41 2.15
N PRO A 354 -22.58 0.50 2.55
CA PRO A 354 -22.21 -0.87 2.91
C PRO A 354 -21.36 -1.60 1.86
N ALA A 355 -21.56 -1.35 0.56
CA ALA A 355 -20.78 -2.01 -0.49
C ALA A 355 -19.29 -1.60 -0.49
N ASN A 356 -18.94 -0.48 0.15
CA ASN A 356 -17.57 0.01 0.17
C ASN A 356 -16.63 -0.85 1.03
N VAL A 357 -17.12 -1.77 1.86
CA VAL A 357 -16.24 -2.69 2.60
C VAL A 357 -15.61 -3.77 1.71
N LEU A 358 -15.98 -3.78 0.42
CA LEU A 358 -15.62 -4.77 -0.60
C LEU A 358 -14.82 -4.15 -1.75
N ASP A 359 -14.59 -2.84 -1.74
CA ASP A 359 -13.95 -2.12 -2.85
C ASP A 359 -12.42 -2.09 -2.73
N SER A 360 -11.87 -2.62 -1.62
CA SER A 360 -10.44 -2.63 -1.32
C SER A 360 -9.79 -1.25 -1.35
N ASN A 361 -10.59 -0.21 -1.10
CA ASN A 361 -10.19 1.18 -1.03
C ASN A 361 -10.34 1.68 0.41
N LEU A 362 -9.22 1.92 1.08
CA LEU A 362 -9.28 2.31 2.49
C LEU A 362 -9.93 3.69 2.72
N PHE A 363 -10.13 4.53 1.69
CA PHE A 363 -10.79 5.83 1.84
C PHE A 363 -12.29 5.74 2.13
N THR A 364 -12.90 4.62 1.79
CA THR A 364 -14.33 4.36 1.86
C THR A 364 -14.60 3.22 2.85
N GLY A 365 -15.87 3.01 3.21
CA GLY A 365 -16.25 1.91 4.09
C GLY A 365 -17.72 1.95 4.44
N TRP A 366 -18.12 1.15 5.42
CA TRP A 366 -19.42 1.21 6.06
C TRP A 366 -19.36 1.91 7.42
N LYS A 367 -20.38 2.70 7.71
CA LYS A 367 -20.60 3.28 9.03
C LYS A 367 -22.06 3.12 9.44
N ALA A 368 -22.31 2.62 10.64
CA ALA A 368 -23.66 2.47 11.18
C ALA A 368 -24.32 3.84 11.45
N SER A 369 -25.65 3.84 11.64
CA SER A 369 -26.35 5.01 12.20
C SER A 369 -25.93 5.23 13.65
N ALA A 370 -25.96 6.48 14.12
CA ALA A 370 -25.55 6.80 15.49
C ALA A 370 -26.47 6.17 16.55
N GLU A 371 -27.73 5.92 16.19
CA GLU A 371 -28.79 5.38 17.03
C GLU A 371 -28.85 3.84 17.03
N ASP A 372 -28.00 3.18 16.24
CA ASP A 372 -28.01 1.72 16.15
C ASP A 372 -27.22 1.10 17.32
N GLU A 373 -27.96 0.45 18.22
CA GLU A 373 -27.42 -0.24 19.39
C GLU A 373 -27.06 -1.71 19.14
N ALA A 374 -27.37 -2.24 17.95
CA ALA A 374 -27.14 -3.64 17.60
C ALA A 374 -26.58 -3.77 16.18
N ALA A 375 -25.57 -2.94 15.87
CA ALA A 375 -25.04 -2.81 14.53
C ALA A 375 -24.46 -4.12 13.99
N TRP A 376 -24.76 -4.45 12.74
CA TRP A 376 -24.20 -5.60 12.03
C TRP A 376 -24.05 -5.32 10.53
N ILE A 377 -23.10 -6.03 9.92
CA ILE A 377 -22.88 -6.08 8.47
C ILE A 377 -22.77 -7.53 8.02
N GLU A 378 -23.55 -7.89 7.00
CA GLU A 378 -23.62 -9.21 6.38
C GLU A 378 -23.16 -9.13 4.93
N LEU A 379 -22.27 -10.02 4.55
CA LEU A 379 -21.79 -10.22 3.19
C LEU A 379 -22.42 -11.50 2.63
N ASP A 380 -23.10 -11.38 1.48
CA ASP A 380 -23.65 -12.48 0.71
C ASP A 380 -22.81 -12.69 -0.55
N PHE A 381 -22.09 -13.81 -0.61
CA PHE A 381 -21.17 -14.17 -1.70
C PHE A 381 -21.88 -14.76 -2.92
N SER A 382 -23.23 -14.73 -2.98
CA SER A 382 -24.13 -15.26 -4.03
C SER A 382 -24.15 -16.79 -4.19
N LYS A 383 -23.10 -17.47 -3.78
CA LYS A 383 -22.96 -18.92 -3.72
C LYS A 383 -22.13 -19.30 -2.48
N PRO A 384 -22.15 -20.57 -2.04
CA PRO A 384 -21.27 -21.01 -0.98
C PRO A 384 -19.80 -20.83 -1.37
N GLU A 385 -19.06 -20.06 -0.56
CA GLU A 385 -17.61 -19.91 -0.63
C GLU A 385 -17.00 -20.51 0.66
N CYS A 386 -15.73 -20.88 0.60
CA CYS A 386 -15.04 -21.53 1.70
C CYS A 386 -13.89 -20.66 2.17
N PHE A 387 -13.83 -20.36 3.46
CA PHE A 387 -12.81 -19.48 4.06
C PHE A 387 -12.33 -20.02 5.41
N ASN A 388 -11.12 -19.61 5.80
CA ASN A 388 -10.53 -19.89 7.11
C ASN A 388 -9.73 -18.69 7.66
N PHE A 389 -9.81 -17.55 6.99
CA PHE A 389 -9.13 -16.31 7.37
C PHE A 389 -10.00 -15.09 7.07
N LEU A 390 -9.91 -14.08 7.94
CA LEU A 390 -10.48 -12.75 7.76
C LEU A 390 -9.43 -11.69 8.08
N SER A 391 -9.17 -10.80 7.13
CA SER A 391 -8.54 -9.50 7.37
C SER A 391 -9.63 -8.44 7.43
N MET A 392 -9.60 -7.56 8.41
CA MET A 392 -10.53 -6.42 8.48
C MET A 392 -9.82 -5.14 8.89
N HIS A 393 -10.32 -4.01 8.41
CA HIS A 393 -9.89 -2.69 8.87
C HIS A 393 -11.08 -1.96 9.50
N GLY A 394 -10.92 -1.50 10.74
CA GLY A 394 -11.94 -0.70 11.43
C GLY A 394 -11.80 0.80 11.16
N GLY A 395 -12.78 1.61 11.56
CA GLY A 395 -12.60 3.07 11.57
C GLY A 395 -11.54 3.52 12.58
N TYR A 396 -10.80 4.59 12.28
CA TYR A 396 -9.73 5.13 13.17
C TYR A 396 -10.20 5.54 14.57
N LYS A 397 -11.51 5.68 14.77
CA LYS A 397 -12.11 6.03 16.07
C LYS A 397 -12.18 4.83 17.03
N LYS A 398 -11.85 3.62 16.59
CA LYS A 398 -11.82 2.40 17.42
C LYS A 398 -13.14 2.18 18.15
N ALA A 399 -14.26 2.36 17.45
CA ALA A 399 -15.58 2.41 18.08
C ALA A 399 -16.11 1.02 18.48
N ILE A 400 -15.64 -0.06 17.87
CA ILE A 400 -16.08 -1.43 18.15
C ILE A 400 -15.19 -2.01 19.24
N GLN A 401 -15.75 -2.25 20.43
CA GLN A 401 -15.01 -2.79 21.60
C GLN A 401 -15.12 -4.31 21.73
N ARG A 402 -16.17 -4.91 21.17
CA ARG A 402 -16.35 -6.35 21.12
C ARG A 402 -17.24 -6.71 19.95
N TYR A 403 -16.90 -7.78 19.24
CA TYR A 403 -17.65 -8.24 18.08
C TYR A 403 -17.58 -9.76 17.94
N VAL A 404 -18.46 -10.28 17.10
CA VAL A 404 -18.46 -11.68 16.67
C VAL A 404 -18.55 -11.74 15.15
N VAL A 405 -17.84 -12.70 14.57
CA VAL A 405 -17.97 -13.04 13.15
C VAL A 405 -18.63 -14.41 13.05
N GLU A 406 -19.67 -14.50 12.24
CA GLU A 406 -20.56 -15.66 12.12
C GLU A 406 -20.69 -16.06 10.64
N ALA A 407 -20.95 -17.33 10.37
CA ALA A 407 -21.31 -17.85 9.05
C ALA A 407 -22.69 -18.53 9.10
N LEU A 408 -23.49 -18.40 8.04
CA LEU A 408 -24.78 -19.06 7.95
C LEU A 408 -24.62 -20.49 7.40
N VAL A 409 -24.70 -21.48 8.28
CA VAL A 409 -24.50 -22.90 7.97
C VAL A 409 -25.76 -23.67 8.34
N ASP A 410 -26.32 -24.43 7.39
CA ASP A 410 -27.57 -25.20 7.57
C ASP A 410 -28.77 -24.35 8.03
N GLY A 411 -28.79 -23.06 7.67
CA GLY A 411 -29.84 -22.11 8.06
C GLY A 411 -29.67 -21.50 9.45
N GLU A 412 -28.57 -21.82 10.14
CA GLU A 412 -28.25 -21.28 11.47
C GLU A 412 -26.94 -20.49 11.45
N TRP A 413 -26.90 -19.38 12.19
CA TRP A 413 -25.67 -18.60 12.36
C TRP A 413 -24.74 -19.32 13.33
N LYS A 414 -23.59 -19.77 12.83
CA LYS A 414 -22.52 -20.37 13.63
C LYS A 414 -21.42 -19.33 13.86
N GLU A 415 -21.03 -19.15 15.12
CA GLU A 415 -19.88 -18.31 15.48
C GLU A 415 -18.60 -18.92 14.90
N LEU A 416 -17.84 -18.12 14.15
CA LEU A 416 -16.49 -18.47 13.71
C LEU A 416 -15.49 -18.08 14.78
N PHE A 417 -15.62 -16.87 15.31
CA PHE A 417 -14.87 -16.35 16.44
C PHE A 417 -15.52 -15.09 17.02
N SER A 418 -15.15 -14.77 18.25
CA SER A 418 -15.39 -13.47 18.89
C SER A 418 -14.08 -12.85 19.36
N ALA A 419 -14.02 -11.52 19.33
CA ALA A 419 -12.81 -10.78 19.63
C ALA A 419 -13.12 -9.46 20.36
N GLY A 420 -12.08 -8.88 20.96
CA GLY A 420 -12.12 -7.62 21.68
C GLY A 420 -12.13 -6.39 20.76
N PRO A 421 -11.56 -5.27 21.20
CA PRO A 421 -11.63 -4.03 20.44
C PRO A 421 -10.93 -4.14 19.09
N ILE A 422 -11.55 -3.59 18.04
CA ILE A 422 -10.88 -3.39 16.76
C ILE A 422 -9.96 -2.18 16.92
N THR A 423 -8.65 -2.43 16.92
CA THR A 423 -7.66 -1.39 17.22
C THR A 423 -7.33 -0.53 16.01
N PHE A 424 -7.14 -1.16 14.85
CA PHE A 424 -6.88 -0.51 13.56
C PHE A 424 -7.26 -1.45 12.44
N HIS A 425 -6.59 -2.61 12.41
CA HIS A 425 -6.91 -3.73 11.55
C HIS A 425 -6.75 -5.01 12.37
N GLU A 426 -7.52 -6.03 12.05
CA GLU A 426 -7.50 -7.31 12.75
C GLU A 426 -7.39 -8.45 11.73
N LYS A 427 -6.67 -9.50 12.10
CA LYS A 427 -6.44 -10.69 11.27
C LYS A 427 -6.77 -11.91 12.11
N HIS A 428 -7.69 -12.74 11.63
CA HIS A 428 -8.18 -13.89 12.37
C HIS A 428 -8.16 -15.14 11.50
N HIS A 429 -7.47 -16.17 11.99
CA HIS A 429 -7.65 -17.54 11.51
C HIS A 429 -8.83 -18.19 12.27
N PHE A 430 -9.60 -19.01 11.57
CA PHE A 430 -10.69 -19.80 12.14
C PHE A 430 -10.79 -21.16 11.43
N GLU A 431 -11.55 -22.10 11.98
CA GLU A 431 -11.78 -23.38 11.33
C GLU A 431 -12.43 -23.18 9.95
N GLU A 432 -11.96 -23.93 8.97
CA GLU A 432 -12.48 -23.84 7.61
C GLU A 432 -14.00 -24.02 7.58
N VAL A 433 -14.70 -23.05 6.99
CA VAL A 433 -16.16 -23.03 6.91
C VAL A 433 -16.59 -22.70 5.49
N THR A 434 -17.57 -23.46 4.98
CA THR A 434 -18.24 -23.17 3.71
C THR A 434 -19.62 -22.59 3.99
N ALA A 435 -19.85 -21.35 3.54
CA ALA A 435 -21.15 -20.68 3.66
C ALA A 435 -21.34 -19.67 2.52
N GLN A 436 -22.59 -19.32 2.24
CA GLN A 436 -22.89 -18.23 1.32
C GLN A 436 -22.83 -16.85 2.02
N LYS A 437 -23.15 -16.83 3.32
CA LYS A 437 -23.29 -15.59 4.09
C LYS A 437 -22.39 -15.57 5.30
N TYR A 438 -21.70 -14.44 5.47
CA TYR A 438 -20.82 -14.16 6.59
C TYR A 438 -21.22 -12.83 7.21
N ARG A 439 -21.21 -12.72 8.54
CA ARG A 439 -21.68 -11.52 9.23
C ARG A 439 -20.76 -11.13 10.36
N LEU A 440 -20.44 -9.84 10.45
CA LEU A 440 -19.91 -9.23 11.66
C LEU A 440 -21.05 -8.59 12.43
N ARG A 441 -21.14 -8.89 13.73
CA ARG A 441 -22.10 -8.28 14.65
C ARG A 441 -21.36 -7.61 15.80
N VAL A 442 -21.67 -6.34 16.02
CA VAL A 442 -21.12 -5.56 17.14
C VAL A 442 -21.82 -5.98 18.42
N LEU A 443 -21.02 -6.35 19.42
CA LEU A 443 -21.50 -6.77 20.74
C LEU A 443 -21.34 -5.68 21.79
N GLU A 444 -20.35 -4.80 21.61
CA GLU A 444 -20.06 -3.67 22.47
C GLU A 444 -19.40 -2.55 21.66
N LYS A 445 -19.82 -1.29 21.90
CA LYS A 445 -19.33 -0.12 21.17
C LYS A 445 -19.10 1.09 22.08
N GLU A 446 -18.11 1.89 21.71
CA GLU A 446 -17.85 3.24 22.23
C GLU A 446 -17.85 4.22 21.05
N GLY A 447 -19.01 4.78 20.73
CA GLY A 447 -19.20 5.62 19.55
C GLY A 447 -19.94 4.90 18.43
N VAL A 448 -19.74 5.35 17.19
CA VAL A 448 -20.44 4.83 16.00
C VAL A 448 -19.57 3.79 15.30
N PRO A 449 -20.02 2.52 15.21
CA PRO A 449 -19.29 1.46 14.50
C PRO A 449 -18.98 1.83 13.05
N GLU A 450 -17.76 1.51 12.64
CA GLU A 450 -17.24 1.77 11.29
C GLU A 450 -16.30 0.62 10.91
N ILE A 451 -16.51 0.09 9.70
CA ILE A 451 -15.68 -0.93 9.07
C ILE A 451 -15.27 -0.37 7.71
N VAL A 452 -13.98 -0.33 7.46
CA VAL A 452 -13.40 0.19 6.22
C VAL A 452 -13.33 -0.91 5.17
N GLU A 453 -12.81 -2.08 5.54
CA GLU A 453 -12.61 -3.21 4.62
C GLU A 453 -12.86 -4.53 5.36
N MET A 454 -13.41 -5.53 4.67
CA MET A 454 -13.47 -6.92 5.12
C MET A 454 -13.08 -7.87 3.99
N THR A 455 -11.97 -8.58 4.15
CA THR A 455 -11.43 -9.51 3.15
C THR A 455 -11.38 -10.93 3.72
N PHE A 456 -12.23 -11.81 3.19
CA PHE A 456 -12.22 -13.23 3.51
C PHE A 456 -11.29 -13.99 2.57
N VAL A 457 -10.52 -14.92 3.13
CA VAL A 457 -9.51 -15.70 2.42
C VAL A 457 -9.55 -17.16 2.87
N ARG A 458 -9.18 -18.04 1.95
CA ARG A 458 -8.86 -19.43 2.24
C ARG A 458 -7.38 -19.67 2.02
N TYR A 459 -6.66 -19.91 3.11
CA TYR A 459 -5.32 -20.49 3.05
C TYR A 459 -5.41 -22.01 2.98
N GLU A 460 -4.58 -22.62 2.14
CA GLU A 460 -4.49 -24.07 1.96
C GLU A 460 -3.61 -24.77 3.00
#